data_AF-A0A7X7QSY4-F1
#
_entry.id   AF-A0A7X7QSY4-F1
#
_cell.length_a   1.000
_cell.length_b   1.000
_cell.length_c   1.000
_cell.angle_alpha   90.00
_cell.angle_beta   90.00
_cell.angle_gamma   90.00
#
_symmetry.space_group_name_H-M   'P 1'
#
loop_
_entity.id
_entity.type
_entity.pdbx_description
1 polymer ?
#
loop_
_entity_poly.entity_id
_entity_poly.type
_entity_poly.pdbx_seq_one_letter_code
_entity_poly.pdbx_strand_id
1 'polypeptide(L)'
;MWVGSEMTVEEGYKNESGLVQTGLVPAASILPVLTPRNGNSFEKNGHGLVEVELDFPVNVKSGRKVTPPKTLPHDFCLKDVLRFLATPRAEVDGHIVKIILPFCINLDQELMDNVSFFVRWGSYDDIPERWRDVKVRPRELTKDEAGHYSLCKELRVYKRGRYGATVYATTAGENAEKVWQGRADLDDAKFNIESDSVSYVGRLMRVRRLYRSEVEKLVRARLTDWEESDFSMDGVRLTPTLSRLSRVIFDCSRTSTKWRGLLSKYYQEAVRKLQAEQTDELKSSTAFVVNLLGNIGLGDVIMVAPEGPHASAGGLAQVMNGLMTSLPSHGVPVTLISPLYEHEQGNIHKSADQILREGIHFNGQTMELKWVGEIDVPFGPTYQRGTQHHRDQAHLARSVVYQAELGNVRMLLIRNSRYADYLYSAVRADEQLRRAIFISRAALEVLRNPIFGLHPQLILSNDWVTALVPVFHKLDLRYSCADNLRDSKTLHLLHNCGRDYHGCIPFTFDNKDLWPMLELDPLHAYGMRDPQNPAMINLTAGAIFHLNGALLAVSKPYAQQLLTLDGGGGLDKLVENRRKAVFGISNGIDQKSLRSTIVKIGGKNLAKL
;
A
#
# COMPACT_ATOMS: atom_id res chain seq x y z
N MET A 1 -9.85 52.23 16.06
CA MET A 1 -9.59 53.18 17.18
C MET A 1 -9.33 52.32 18.41
N TRP A 2 -8.31 52.67 19.22
CA TRP A 2 -7.33 51.81 19.93
C TRP A 2 -6.18 51.42 18.99
N VAL A 3 -4.98 52.05 18.96
CA VAL A 3 -4.10 52.64 20.01
C VAL A 3 -3.79 51.61 21.10
N GLY A 4 -2.57 51.17 21.38
CA GLY A 4 -1.23 51.54 20.96
C GLY A 4 -0.31 51.13 22.12
N SER A 5 0.77 50.39 21.84
CA SER A 5 1.94 50.30 22.73
C SER A 5 3.14 49.84 21.90
N GLU A 6 3.91 50.83 21.44
CA GLU A 6 5.36 50.74 21.16
C GLU A 6 6.06 50.30 22.47
N MET A 7 7.19 49.60 22.51
CA MET A 7 8.56 49.86 22.02
C MET A 7 9.37 48.66 22.61
N THR A 8 10.51 48.15 22.13
CA THR A 8 11.73 48.78 21.63
C THR A 8 12.52 47.82 20.74
N VAL A 9 13.22 48.43 19.78
CA VAL A 9 14.33 47.87 19.01
C VAL A 9 15.61 48.04 19.83
N GLU A 10 16.46 47.02 19.90
CA GLU A 10 17.89 47.20 20.16
C GLU A 10 18.70 46.58 19.03
N GLU A 11 19.49 47.45 18.38
CA GLU A 11 20.61 47.15 17.49
C GLU A 11 21.65 46.31 18.26
N GLY A 12 22.25 45.26 17.71
CA GLY A 12 23.27 45.37 16.67
C GLY A 12 24.66 45.15 17.28
N TYR A 13 25.22 43.95 17.15
CA TYR A 13 26.66 43.72 17.15
C TYR A 13 27.02 42.77 16.01
N LYS A 14 27.64 43.31 14.96
CA LYS A 14 28.46 42.55 14.02
C LYS A 14 29.84 42.35 14.64
N ASN A 15 30.45 41.19 14.38
CA ASN A 15 31.84 40.99 13.89
C ASN A 15 31.99 39.49 13.58
N GLU A 16 32.08 39.13 12.29
CA GLU A 16 33.30 38.72 11.59
C GLU A 16 33.85 37.33 11.97
N SER A 17 33.16 36.30 11.49
CA SER A 17 33.77 35.06 10.97
C SER A 17 32.68 34.29 10.24
N GLY A 18 32.58 34.51 8.93
CA GLY A 18 31.65 33.76 8.09
C GLY A 18 32.06 32.30 8.04
N LEU A 19 31.31 31.43 8.73
CA LEU A 19 31.21 29.99 8.52
C LEU A 19 29.96 29.49 9.25
N VAL A 20 28.93 29.12 8.49
CA VAL A 20 27.71 28.48 9.01
C VAL A 20 28.02 26.99 9.18
N GLN A 21 28.16 26.53 10.43
CA GLN A 21 28.09 25.11 10.80
C GLN A 21 26.73 24.84 11.46
N THR A 22 25.90 24.06 10.77
CA THR A 22 24.66 23.48 11.31
C THR A 22 25.02 22.29 12.20
N GLY A 23 24.98 22.50 13.52
CA GLY A 23 25.16 21.44 14.53
C GLY A 23 23.83 20.84 14.96
N LEU A 24 23.64 19.56 14.62
CA LEU A 24 22.62 18.66 15.16
C LEU A 24 22.75 18.54 16.69
N VAL A 25 21.65 18.69 17.42
CA VAL A 25 21.53 18.32 18.84
C VAL A 25 20.83 16.95 18.91
N PRO A 26 21.46 15.91 19.46
CA PRO A 26 20.79 14.64 19.70
C PRO A 26 19.93 14.69 20.96
N ALA A 27 18.75 14.07 20.88
CA ALA A 27 17.83 13.90 21.99
C ALA A 27 18.44 13.03 23.10
N ALA A 28 18.57 13.59 24.30
CA ALA A 28 18.86 12.86 25.51
C ALA A 28 17.68 12.95 26.49
N SER A 29 17.34 11.79 27.02
CA SER A 29 16.36 11.43 28.05
C SER A 29 16.56 12.09 29.42
N ILE A 30 15.45 12.22 30.18
CA ILE A 30 15.30 12.73 31.55
C ILE A 30 14.22 11.80 32.17
N LEU A 31 14.33 11.01 33.27
CA LEU A 31 15.00 11.01 34.59
C LEU A 31 14.95 9.54 35.17
N PRO A 32 15.42 9.23 36.41
CA PRO A 32 16.75 9.41 37.01
C PRO A 32 17.31 8.15 37.75
N VAL A 33 18.64 8.12 37.88
CA VAL A 33 19.48 7.77 39.06
C VAL A 33 18.99 6.69 40.05
N LEU A 34 19.72 5.57 40.07
CA LEU A 34 20.22 4.93 41.31
C LEU A 34 21.61 4.31 41.04
N THR A 35 22.68 5.01 41.42
CA THR A 35 24.01 4.42 41.72
C THR A 35 24.06 4.08 43.21
N PRO A 36 24.80 3.04 43.68
CA PRO A 36 26.26 3.14 43.93
C PRO A 36 27.00 1.80 43.61
N ARG A 37 28.32 1.60 43.62
CA ARG A 37 29.51 2.31 44.12
C ARG A 37 30.76 1.54 43.62
N ASN A 38 31.84 2.30 43.39
CA ASN A 38 33.26 2.01 43.64
C ASN A 38 33.94 0.83 42.91
N GLY A 39 35.14 0.97 42.35
CA GLY A 39 36.09 2.08 42.32
C GLY A 39 37.49 1.58 41.92
N ASN A 40 38.28 2.49 41.29
CA ASN A 40 39.75 2.55 41.19
C ASN A 40 40.52 1.31 40.69
N SER A 41 41.59 1.36 39.88
CA SER A 41 42.52 2.42 39.45
C SER A 41 43.46 1.84 38.36
N PHE A 42 44.03 2.75 37.54
CA PHE A 42 45.33 2.77 36.83
C PHE A 42 46.31 1.58 37.08
N GLU A 43 47.17 1.11 36.16
CA GLU A 43 48.07 1.83 35.24
C GLU A 43 48.77 0.86 34.24
N LYS A 44 49.47 1.40 33.24
CA LYS A 44 50.05 0.77 32.03
C LYS A 44 51.34 -0.05 32.26
N ASN A 45 51.58 -1.07 31.42
CA ASN A 45 52.61 -1.08 30.34
C ASN A 45 52.93 -2.51 29.81
N GLY A 46 53.02 -2.65 28.48
CA GLY A 46 54.04 -3.47 27.81
C GLY A 46 53.70 -4.90 27.37
N HIS A 47 53.46 -5.04 26.06
CA HIS A 47 53.71 -6.21 25.19
C HIS A 47 53.21 -7.62 25.60
N GLY A 48 52.24 -8.13 24.84
CA GLY A 48 51.93 -9.56 24.78
C GLY A 48 50.63 -9.82 24.02
N LEU A 49 50.75 -10.39 22.82
CA LEU A 49 49.66 -11.13 22.20
C LEU A 49 49.26 -12.26 23.16
N VAL A 50 48.00 -12.25 23.62
CA VAL A 50 47.36 -13.41 24.23
C VAL A 50 45.99 -13.54 23.60
N GLU A 51 45.86 -14.60 22.78
CA GLU A 51 44.59 -15.19 22.37
C GLU A 51 43.75 -15.51 23.61
N VAL A 52 42.47 -15.15 23.57
CA VAL A 52 41.46 -15.76 24.44
C VAL A 52 40.40 -16.35 23.53
N GLU A 53 40.47 -17.68 23.42
CA GLU A 53 39.42 -18.56 22.89
C GLU A 53 38.09 -18.25 23.58
N LEU A 54 37.06 -18.01 22.79
CA LEU A 54 35.67 -18.18 23.23
C LEU A 54 35.13 -19.43 22.55
N ASP A 55 35.16 -20.52 23.32
CA ASP A 55 34.48 -21.77 23.05
C ASP A 55 32.98 -21.52 22.81
N PHE A 56 32.54 -21.79 21.58
CA PHE A 56 31.13 -22.01 21.28
C PHE A 56 30.92 -23.52 21.06
N PRO A 57 29.99 -24.16 21.79
CA PRO A 57 29.73 -25.58 21.61
C PRO A 57 29.09 -25.83 20.23
N VAL A 58 29.77 -26.63 19.42
CA VAL A 58 29.24 -27.21 18.18
C VAL A 58 28.67 -28.59 18.48
N ASN A 59 27.41 -28.81 18.11
CA ASN A 59 26.87 -30.07 17.55
C ASN A 59 25.35 -29.89 17.30
N VAL A 60 24.69 -30.29 16.21
CA VAL A 60 25.05 -30.96 14.94
C VAL A 60 23.91 -30.69 13.94
N LYS A 61 24.29 -30.25 12.72
CA LYS A 61 23.71 -30.51 11.38
C LYS A 61 22.18 -30.45 11.15
N SER A 62 21.75 -29.38 10.49
CA SER A 62 21.15 -29.48 9.15
C SER A 62 21.79 -28.44 8.23
N GLY A 63 22.59 -28.92 7.28
CA GLY A 63 23.46 -28.07 6.46
C GLY A 63 22.70 -27.37 5.34
N ARG A 64 22.67 -26.03 5.40
CA ARG A 64 22.80 -25.18 4.20
C ARG A 64 23.85 -24.12 4.50
N LYS A 65 25.05 -24.30 3.94
CA LYS A 65 26.04 -23.22 3.85
C LYS A 65 25.39 -22.10 3.03
N VAL A 66 25.14 -20.95 3.64
CA VAL A 66 24.85 -19.72 2.89
C VAL A 66 26.21 -19.12 2.55
N THR A 67 26.70 -19.42 1.35
CA THR A 67 27.85 -18.73 0.76
C THR A 67 27.39 -17.30 0.40
N PRO A 68 28.16 -16.24 0.74
CA PRO A 68 27.90 -14.92 0.20
C PRO A 68 27.96 -14.97 -1.34
N PRO A 69 27.14 -14.19 -2.06
CA PRO A 69 27.15 -14.20 -3.52
C PRO A 69 28.54 -13.82 -4.01
N LYS A 70 29.12 -14.64 -4.89
CA LYS A 70 30.40 -14.32 -5.53
C LYS A 70 30.22 -13.04 -6.34
N THR A 71 31.11 -12.09 -6.13
CA THR A 71 31.20 -10.88 -6.95
C THR A 71 31.79 -11.23 -8.31
N LEU A 72 31.31 -10.57 -9.38
CA LEU A 72 31.89 -10.72 -10.72
C LEU A 72 33.37 -10.28 -10.71
N PRO A 73 34.25 -10.97 -11.45
CA PRO A 73 35.65 -10.55 -11.62
C PRO A 73 35.79 -9.10 -12.12
N HIS A 74 36.90 -8.44 -11.79
CA HIS A 74 37.14 -7.04 -12.19
C HIS A 74 37.28 -6.85 -13.71
N ASP A 75 37.65 -7.90 -14.43
CA ASP A 75 37.79 -7.99 -15.89
C ASP A 75 36.56 -8.61 -16.57
N PHE A 76 35.45 -8.81 -15.83
CA PHE A 76 34.26 -9.45 -16.36
C PHE A 76 33.56 -8.60 -17.44
N CYS A 77 33.52 -9.12 -18.67
CA CYS A 77 32.70 -8.58 -19.74
C CYS A 77 31.50 -9.51 -20.04
N LEU A 78 30.28 -8.99 -19.91
CA LEU A 78 29.07 -9.76 -20.16
C LEU A 78 28.97 -10.25 -21.61
N LYS A 79 29.52 -9.49 -22.58
CA LYS A 79 29.51 -9.85 -24.00
C LYS A 79 30.32 -11.11 -24.33
N ASP A 80 31.35 -11.39 -23.54
CA ASP A 80 32.23 -12.54 -23.79
C ASP A 80 31.60 -13.86 -23.31
N VAL A 81 30.69 -13.78 -22.34
CA VAL A 81 30.06 -14.95 -21.73
C VAL A 81 28.62 -15.17 -22.17
N LEU A 82 27.89 -14.14 -22.64
CA LEU A 82 26.50 -14.23 -23.07
C LEU A 82 26.41 -14.18 -24.60
N ARG A 83 25.74 -15.17 -25.18
CA ARG A 83 25.37 -15.18 -26.60
C ARG A 83 23.91 -15.54 -26.77
N PHE A 84 23.15 -14.67 -27.44
CA PHE A 84 21.78 -14.95 -27.83
C PHE A 84 21.75 -15.90 -29.04
N LEU A 85 20.88 -16.90 -29.02
CA LEU A 85 20.86 -17.99 -30.01
C LEU A 85 19.86 -17.76 -31.15
N ALA A 86 18.90 -16.87 -30.96
CA ALA A 86 17.90 -16.51 -31.97
C ALA A 86 17.44 -15.06 -31.77
N THR A 87 16.59 -14.56 -32.67
CA THR A 87 15.82 -13.34 -32.45
C THR A 87 14.64 -13.62 -31.51
N PRO A 88 14.24 -12.65 -30.67
CA PRO A 88 13.02 -12.73 -29.87
C PRO A 88 11.81 -13.08 -30.72
N ARG A 89 10.98 -14.00 -30.23
CA ARG A 89 9.69 -14.33 -30.85
C ARG A 89 8.55 -13.91 -29.95
N ALA A 90 7.47 -13.41 -30.54
CA ALA A 90 6.24 -13.08 -29.82
C ALA A 90 5.15 -14.10 -30.15
N GLU A 91 4.58 -14.72 -29.12
CA GLU A 91 3.35 -15.51 -29.23
C GLU A 91 2.20 -14.70 -28.63
N VAL A 92 1.14 -14.45 -29.40
CA VAL A 92 0.00 -13.64 -28.98
C VAL A 92 -1.20 -14.53 -28.66
N ASP A 93 -1.70 -14.42 -27.44
CA ASP A 93 -2.96 -15.00 -26.98
C ASP A 93 -3.86 -13.90 -26.42
N GLY A 94 -4.70 -13.33 -27.28
CA GLY A 94 -5.59 -12.22 -26.96
C GLY A 94 -4.82 -10.95 -26.57
N HIS A 95 -4.74 -10.68 -25.26
CA HIS A 95 -4.04 -9.52 -24.70
C HIS A 95 -2.74 -9.91 -23.98
N ILE A 96 -2.41 -11.20 -23.97
CA ILE A 96 -1.20 -11.76 -23.40
C ILE A 96 -0.23 -12.02 -24.55
N VAL A 97 1.01 -11.55 -24.43
CA VAL A 97 2.06 -11.73 -25.42
C VAL A 97 3.25 -12.35 -24.73
N LYS A 98 3.65 -13.55 -25.13
CA LYS A 98 4.86 -14.20 -24.61
C LYS A 98 6.03 -13.85 -25.51
N ILE A 99 7.04 -13.20 -24.95
CA ILE A 99 8.32 -12.94 -25.60
C ILE A 99 9.28 -14.06 -25.22
N ILE A 100 9.70 -14.83 -26.21
CA ILE A 100 10.53 -16.03 -26.04
C ILE A 100 11.89 -15.79 -26.69
N LEU A 101 12.96 -16.06 -25.96
CA LEU A 101 14.32 -15.91 -26.47
C LEU A 101 15.29 -16.97 -25.89
N PRO A 102 15.83 -17.87 -26.72
CA PRO A 102 16.91 -18.75 -26.32
C PRO A 102 18.28 -18.03 -26.31
N PHE A 103 19.11 -18.33 -25.32
CA PHE A 103 20.47 -17.82 -25.17
C PHE A 103 21.38 -18.84 -24.49
N CYS A 104 22.68 -18.76 -24.74
CA CYS A 104 23.69 -19.46 -23.94
C CYS A 104 24.46 -18.44 -23.10
N ILE A 105 24.74 -18.79 -21.86
CA ILE A 105 25.59 -17.99 -21.00
C ILE A 105 26.55 -18.90 -20.26
N ASN A 106 27.86 -18.66 -20.45
CA ASN A 106 28.92 -19.45 -19.86
C ASN A 106 29.30 -18.87 -18.49
N LEU A 107 28.39 -19.05 -17.53
CA LEU A 107 28.53 -18.60 -16.14
C LEU A 107 28.06 -19.69 -15.18
N ASP A 108 28.76 -19.82 -14.06
CA ASP A 108 28.28 -20.61 -12.93
C ASP A 108 26.98 -20.04 -12.38
N GLN A 109 26.12 -20.92 -11.83
CA GLN A 109 24.79 -20.57 -11.34
C GLN A 109 24.81 -19.45 -10.27
N GLU A 110 25.86 -19.39 -9.43
CA GLU A 110 26.02 -18.34 -8.41
C GLU A 110 26.34 -16.97 -9.00
N LEU A 111 26.98 -16.91 -10.17
CA LEU A 111 27.31 -15.65 -10.85
C LEU A 111 26.17 -15.15 -11.73
N MET A 112 25.30 -16.06 -12.20
CA MET A 112 24.09 -15.74 -12.96
C MET A 112 23.17 -14.77 -12.23
N ASP A 113 23.12 -14.80 -10.90
CA ASP A 113 22.30 -13.89 -10.09
C ASP A 113 22.71 -12.41 -10.23
N ASN A 114 23.94 -12.15 -10.68
CA ASN A 114 24.44 -10.79 -10.96
C ASN A 114 24.08 -10.28 -12.36
N VAL A 115 23.43 -11.10 -13.20
CA VAL A 115 23.01 -10.75 -14.56
C VAL A 115 21.50 -10.59 -14.60
N SER A 116 21.03 -9.42 -15.02
CA SER A 116 19.60 -9.12 -15.17
C SER A 116 19.22 -9.02 -16.64
N PHE A 117 18.16 -9.74 -17.03
CA PHE A 117 17.57 -9.70 -18.37
C PHE A 117 16.35 -8.78 -18.38
N PHE A 118 16.14 -8.07 -19.48
CA PHE A 118 15.04 -7.14 -19.68
C PHE A 118 14.44 -7.29 -21.07
N VAL A 119 13.11 -7.23 -21.16
CA VAL A 119 12.38 -7.08 -22.42
C VAL A 119 12.00 -5.62 -22.58
N ARG A 120 12.55 -4.95 -23.60
CA ARG A 120 12.15 -3.61 -24.00
C ARG A 120 11.04 -3.72 -25.04
N TRP A 121 9.90 -3.09 -24.83
CA TRP A 121 8.78 -3.19 -25.78
C TRP A 121 7.94 -1.92 -25.81
N GLY A 122 7.26 -1.67 -26.92
CA GLY A 122 6.43 -0.49 -27.08
C GLY A 122 5.55 -0.52 -28.32
N SER A 123 4.63 0.44 -28.40
CA SER A 123 3.81 0.63 -29.59
C SER A 123 4.61 1.39 -30.64
N TYR A 124 4.39 1.09 -31.92
CA TYR A 124 4.93 1.91 -33.01
C TYR A 124 4.27 3.28 -33.13
N ASP A 125 3.11 3.45 -32.50
CA ASP A 125 2.43 4.75 -32.43
C ASP A 125 3.04 5.65 -31.31
N ASP A 126 3.97 5.10 -30.53
CA ASP A 126 4.75 5.83 -29.53
C ASP A 126 6.18 6.10 -30.03
N ILE A 127 6.81 7.17 -29.53
CA ILE A 127 8.24 7.42 -29.75
C ILE A 127 9.11 6.37 -29.02
N PRO A 128 10.25 5.93 -29.58
CA PRO A 128 11.10 4.86 -29.02
C PRO A 128 11.56 5.08 -27.56
N GLU A 129 11.63 6.32 -27.09
CA GLU A 129 11.98 6.69 -25.72
C GLU A 129 10.88 6.29 -24.71
N ARG A 130 9.65 6.08 -25.18
CA ARG A 130 8.51 5.61 -24.36
C ARG A 130 8.42 4.09 -24.28
N TRP A 131 9.27 3.36 -24.99
CA TRP A 131 9.32 1.90 -24.90
C TRP A 131 9.77 1.49 -23.49
N ARG A 132 9.12 0.46 -22.97
CA ARG A 132 9.18 0.06 -21.57
C ARG A 132 10.16 -1.09 -21.41
N ASP A 133 11.04 -0.99 -20.43
CA ASP A 133 11.93 -2.09 -20.03
C ASP A 133 11.25 -2.90 -18.91
N VAL A 134 10.98 -4.18 -19.15
CA VAL A 134 10.39 -5.09 -18.15
C VAL A 134 11.42 -6.15 -17.76
N LYS A 135 11.81 -6.15 -16.49
CA LYS A 135 12.75 -7.15 -15.95
C LYS A 135 12.18 -8.56 -16.04
N VAL A 136 13.01 -9.49 -16.49
CA VAL A 136 12.71 -10.93 -16.49
C VAL A 136 13.07 -11.52 -15.14
N ARG A 137 12.15 -12.29 -14.58
CA ARG A 137 12.27 -12.92 -13.27
C ARG A 137 13.06 -14.23 -13.40
N PRO A 138 13.76 -14.69 -12.35
CA PRO A 138 14.48 -15.97 -12.39
C PRO A 138 13.60 -17.16 -12.81
N ARG A 139 12.34 -17.19 -12.36
CA ARG A 139 11.36 -18.23 -12.74
C ARG A 139 10.90 -18.20 -14.21
N GLU A 140 11.17 -17.11 -14.91
CA GLU A 140 10.87 -16.92 -16.34
C GLU A 140 12.07 -17.34 -17.21
N LEU A 141 13.15 -17.83 -16.59
CA LEU A 141 14.29 -18.46 -17.24
C LEU A 141 14.19 -19.96 -17.03
N THR A 142 14.29 -20.72 -18.13
CA THR A 142 14.32 -22.18 -18.11
C THR A 142 15.63 -22.65 -18.72
N LYS A 143 16.23 -23.71 -18.18
CA LYS A 143 17.46 -24.31 -18.71
C LYS A 143 17.12 -25.67 -19.28
N ASP A 144 17.53 -25.95 -20.52
CA ASP A 144 17.37 -27.26 -21.14
C ASP A 144 18.46 -28.25 -20.70
N GLU A 145 18.31 -29.51 -21.09
CA GLU A 145 19.27 -30.58 -20.79
C GLU A 145 20.64 -30.36 -21.45
N ALA A 146 20.70 -29.58 -22.53
CA ALA A 146 21.93 -29.19 -23.23
C ALA A 146 22.63 -27.98 -22.57
N GLY A 147 22.02 -27.38 -21.54
CA GLY A 147 22.55 -26.25 -20.81
C GLY A 147 22.25 -24.88 -21.41
N HIS A 148 21.42 -24.79 -22.44
CA HIS A 148 20.93 -23.52 -22.98
C HIS A 148 19.81 -22.97 -22.12
N TYR A 149 19.73 -21.64 -22.04
CA TYR A 149 18.66 -20.96 -21.35
C TYR A 149 17.62 -20.46 -22.34
N SER A 150 16.37 -20.45 -21.92
CA SER A 150 15.27 -19.81 -22.62
C SER A 150 14.55 -18.87 -21.66
N LEU A 151 14.47 -17.61 -22.07
CA LEU A 151 13.67 -16.58 -21.42
C LEU A 151 12.27 -16.61 -22.02
N CYS A 152 11.24 -16.66 -21.16
CA CYS A 152 9.84 -16.57 -21.56
C CYS A 152 9.14 -15.49 -20.72
N LYS A 153 8.99 -14.30 -21.30
CA LYS A 153 8.38 -13.16 -20.63
C LYS A 153 6.95 -12.95 -21.10
N GLU A 154 6.00 -13.10 -20.18
CA GLU A 154 4.61 -12.72 -20.42
C GLU A 154 4.44 -11.19 -20.30
N LEU A 155 4.01 -10.55 -21.38
CA LEU A 155 3.59 -9.16 -21.46
C LEU A 155 2.08 -9.07 -21.57
N ARG A 156 1.48 -8.03 -21.00
CA ARG A 156 0.04 -7.77 -21.14
C ARG A 156 -0.20 -6.43 -21.81
N VAL A 157 -0.93 -6.45 -22.91
CA VAL A 157 -1.08 -5.33 -23.83
C VAL A 157 -2.55 -4.99 -24.01
N TYR A 158 -2.91 -3.77 -23.62
CA TYR A 158 -4.29 -3.36 -23.36
C TYR A 158 -4.88 -2.40 -24.39
N LYS A 159 -4.06 -1.95 -25.34
CA LYS A 159 -4.44 -1.04 -26.40
C LYS A 159 -4.26 -1.78 -27.73
N ARG A 160 -5.24 -1.65 -28.61
CA ARG A 160 -5.14 -2.12 -29.98
C ARG A 160 -4.00 -1.37 -30.66
N GLY A 161 -3.19 -2.10 -31.41
CA GLY A 161 -2.10 -1.49 -32.14
C GLY A 161 -1.05 -2.48 -32.57
N ARG A 162 -0.04 -1.94 -33.23
CA ARG A 162 1.17 -2.65 -33.63
C ARG A 162 2.25 -2.37 -32.59
N TYR A 163 3.00 -3.40 -32.23
CA TYR A 163 4.00 -3.36 -31.18
C TYR A 163 5.28 -4.06 -31.62
N GLY A 164 6.39 -3.62 -31.03
CA GLY A 164 7.69 -4.26 -31.12
C GLY A 164 8.26 -4.58 -29.74
N ALA A 165 9.11 -5.61 -29.67
CA ALA A 165 9.90 -5.93 -28.50
C ALA A 165 11.32 -6.38 -28.89
N THR A 166 12.28 -6.08 -28.02
CA THR A 166 13.67 -6.54 -28.08
C THR A 166 14.15 -6.90 -26.66
N VAL A 167 15.30 -7.56 -26.55
CA VAL A 167 15.82 -8.08 -25.27
C VAL A 167 17.26 -7.63 -25.06
N TYR A 168 17.59 -7.28 -23.82
CA TYR A 168 18.97 -7.04 -23.39
C TYR A 168 19.26 -7.64 -22.03
N ALA A 169 20.56 -7.83 -21.75
CA ALA A 169 21.07 -8.20 -20.45
C ALA A 169 22.02 -7.11 -19.92
N THR A 170 22.15 -7.00 -18.60
CA THR A 170 23.04 -6.05 -17.93
C THR A 170 23.50 -6.63 -16.59
N THR A 171 24.67 -6.19 -16.12
CA THR A 171 25.15 -6.47 -14.75
C THR A 171 24.61 -5.45 -13.74
N ALA A 172 24.84 -5.68 -12.45
CA ALA A 172 24.54 -4.71 -11.40
C ALA A 172 25.69 -3.69 -11.22
N GLY A 173 25.40 -2.38 -11.24
CA GLY A 173 26.38 -1.30 -11.00
C GLY A 173 26.08 -0.01 -11.78
N GLU A 174 26.63 1.13 -11.32
CA GLU A 174 26.37 2.47 -11.89
C GLU A 174 26.90 2.69 -13.32
N ASN A 175 27.74 1.77 -13.84
CA ASN A 175 28.29 1.79 -15.21
C ASN A 175 28.04 0.46 -15.98
N ALA A 176 26.96 -0.25 -15.68
CA ALA A 176 26.70 -1.57 -16.26
C ALA A 176 26.44 -1.51 -17.78
N GLU A 177 27.23 -2.27 -18.55
CA GLU A 177 27.10 -2.39 -20.00
C GLU A 177 25.84 -3.20 -20.37
N LYS A 178 25.04 -2.67 -21.30
CA LYS A 178 23.88 -3.39 -21.86
C LYS A 178 24.29 -4.23 -23.07
N VAL A 179 24.08 -5.53 -22.98
CA VAL A 179 24.27 -6.48 -24.09
C VAL A 179 22.91 -6.75 -24.73
N TRP A 180 22.68 -6.17 -25.90
CA TRP A 180 21.45 -6.32 -26.66
C TRP A 180 21.51 -7.56 -27.55
N GLN A 181 20.38 -8.23 -27.76
CA GLN A 181 20.26 -9.25 -28.80
C GLN A 181 20.37 -8.63 -30.22
N GLY A 182 20.18 -7.32 -30.34
CA GLY A 182 20.49 -6.50 -31.51
C GLY A 182 20.92 -5.08 -31.13
N ARG A 183 20.02 -4.10 -31.27
CA ARG A 183 20.20 -2.68 -30.94
C ARG A 183 19.00 -2.20 -30.12
N ALA A 184 19.16 -1.09 -29.40
CA ALA A 184 18.14 -0.56 -28.52
C ALA A 184 16.86 -0.08 -29.24
N ASP A 185 16.96 0.20 -30.54
CA ASP A 185 15.93 0.72 -31.44
C ASP A 185 15.33 -0.36 -32.37
N LEU A 186 15.77 -1.62 -32.25
CA LEU A 186 15.22 -2.72 -33.05
C LEU A 186 13.89 -3.25 -32.47
N ASP A 187 13.07 -3.77 -33.38
CA ASP A 187 11.75 -4.35 -33.12
C ASP A 187 11.71 -5.83 -33.47
N ASP A 188 12.67 -6.58 -32.92
CA ASP A 188 12.96 -7.97 -33.29
C ASP A 188 11.75 -8.92 -33.17
N ALA A 189 10.90 -8.70 -32.16
CA ALA A 189 9.62 -9.37 -31.98
C ALA A 189 8.46 -8.40 -32.27
N LYS A 190 7.92 -8.46 -33.49
CA LYS A 190 6.73 -7.69 -33.89
C LYS A 190 5.46 -8.44 -33.58
N PHE A 191 4.46 -7.77 -33.01
CA PHE A 191 3.17 -8.37 -32.72
C PHE A 191 2.03 -7.35 -32.80
N ASN A 192 0.83 -7.86 -33.07
CA ASN A 192 -0.38 -7.05 -33.21
C ASN A 192 -1.38 -7.43 -32.13
N ILE A 193 -2.01 -6.41 -31.54
CA ILE A 193 -3.15 -6.58 -30.65
C ILE A 193 -4.39 -6.12 -31.38
N GLU A 194 -5.30 -7.06 -31.63
CA GLU A 194 -6.49 -6.82 -32.45
C GLU A 194 -7.68 -6.26 -31.65
N SER A 195 -7.66 -6.38 -30.32
CA SER A 195 -8.77 -5.96 -29.46
C SER A 195 -8.34 -5.01 -28.34
N ASP A 196 -9.08 -3.92 -28.15
CA ASP A 196 -8.91 -3.03 -27.01
C ASP A 196 -9.34 -3.70 -25.69
N SER A 197 -8.72 -3.27 -24.59
CA SER A 197 -9.10 -3.60 -23.21
C SER A 197 -10.59 -3.38 -22.94
N VAL A 198 -11.29 -2.50 -23.67
CA VAL A 198 -12.75 -2.33 -23.54
C VAL A 198 -13.53 -3.61 -23.84
N SER A 199 -13.05 -4.47 -24.76
CA SER A 199 -13.71 -5.76 -25.06
C SER A 199 -13.36 -6.86 -24.04
N TYR A 200 -12.14 -6.84 -23.49
CA TYR A 200 -11.71 -7.83 -22.50
C TYR A 200 -12.21 -7.47 -21.10
N VAL A 201 -12.04 -6.23 -20.66
CA VAL A 201 -12.71 -5.66 -19.48
C VAL A 201 -14.22 -5.77 -19.66
N GLY A 202 -14.76 -5.50 -20.84
CA GLY A 202 -16.17 -5.74 -21.17
C GLY A 202 -16.59 -7.21 -21.01
N ARG A 203 -15.77 -8.17 -21.44
CA ARG A 203 -16.01 -9.61 -21.22
C ARG A 203 -15.87 -10.01 -19.75
N LEU A 204 -14.85 -9.54 -19.03
CA LEU A 204 -14.64 -9.82 -17.61
C LEU A 204 -15.74 -9.19 -16.73
N MET A 205 -16.18 -7.98 -17.10
CA MET A 205 -17.32 -7.29 -16.51
C MET A 205 -18.63 -7.97 -16.85
N ARG A 206 -18.78 -8.52 -18.06
CA ARG A 206 -19.94 -9.33 -18.44
C ARG A 206 -19.96 -10.64 -17.67
N VAL A 207 -18.84 -11.34 -17.50
CA VAL A 207 -18.71 -12.54 -16.67
C VAL A 207 -18.99 -12.24 -15.19
N ARG A 208 -18.44 -11.15 -14.64
CA ARG A 208 -18.74 -10.72 -13.26
C ARG A 208 -20.18 -10.26 -13.09
N ARG A 209 -20.79 -9.58 -14.07
CA ARG A 209 -22.22 -9.22 -14.05
C ARG A 209 -23.11 -10.45 -14.17
N LEU A 210 -22.74 -11.43 -15.00
CA LEU A 210 -23.44 -12.70 -15.14
C LEU A 210 -23.37 -13.48 -13.82
N TYR A 211 -22.17 -13.63 -13.23
CA TYR A 211 -21.99 -14.27 -11.92
C TYR A 211 -22.76 -13.53 -10.82
N ARG A 212 -22.70 -12.20 -10.79
CA ARG A 212 -23.50 -11.39 -9.86
C ARG A 212 -24.99 -11.60 -10.09
N SER A 213 -25.47 -11.63 -11.34
CA SER A 213 -26.88 -11.85 -11.67
C SER A 213 -27.34 -13.26 -11.30
N GLU A 214 -26.50 -14.28 -11.47
CA GLU A 214 -26.79 -15.66 -11.07
C GLU A 214 -26.81 -15.83 -9.56
N VAL A 215 -25.85 -15.23 -8.85
CA VAL A 215 -25.83 -15.20 -7.38
C VAL A 215 -27.01 -14.38 -6.85
N GLU A 216 -27.34 -13.23 -7.45
CA GLU A 216 -28.53 -12.45 -7.10
C GLU A 216 -29.80 -13.26 -7.37
N LYS A 217 -29.89 -14.00 -8.48
CA LYS A 217 -31.01 -14.91 -8.76
C LYS A 217 -31.09 -16.04 -7.73
N LEU A 218 -29.97 -16.63 -7.33
CA LEU A 218 -29.92 -17.70 -6.33
C LEU A 218 -30.32 -17.20 -4.93
N VAL A 219 -29.78 -16.05 -4.52
CA VAL A 219 -30.13 -15.38 -3.27
C VAL A 219 -31.60 -14.97 -3.30
N ARG A 220 -32.09 -14.38 -4.40
CA ARG A 220 -33.51 -14.06 -4.57
C ARG A 220 -34.38 -15.30 -4.49
N ALA A 221 -34.08 -16.35 -5.24
CA ALA A 221 -34.82 -17.62 -5.29
C ALA A 221 -34.91 -18.26 -3.90
N ARG A 222 -33.77 -18.42 -3.20
CA ARG A 222 -33.72 -18.98 -1.84
C ARG A 222 -34.44 -18.14 -0.80
N LEU A 223 -34.43 -16.81 -0.96
CA LEU A 223 -35.16 -15.93 -0.06
C LEU A 223 -36.67 -15.83 -0.42
N THR A 224 -37.09 -16.11 -1.66
CA THR A 224 -38.51 -16.16 -2.07
C THR A 224 -39.19 -17.49 -1.74
N ASP A 225 -38.46 -18.60 -1.76
CA ASP A 225 -38.98 -19.94 -1.42
C ASP A 225 -39.07 -20.21 0.11
N TRP A 226 -38.94 -19.16 0.94
CA TRP A 226 -38.84 -19.32 2.38
C TRP A 226 -40.24 -19.23 3.04
N GLU A 227 -40.85 -20.37 3.34
CA GLU A 227 -42.06 -20.45 4.17
C GLU A 227 -41.71 -20.41 5.67
N GLU A 228 -42.63 -19.86 6.49
CA GLU A 228 -42.42 -19.54 7.92
C GLU A 228 -42.10 -20.75 8.83
N SER A 229 -42.19 -22.00 8.35
CA SER A 229 -42.16 -23.22 9.16
C SER A 229 -40.93 -24.14 9.05
N ASP A 230 -40.06 -24.01 8.04
CA ASP A 230 -38.94 -24.96 7.83
C ASP A 230 -37.57 -24.36 8.18
N PHE A 231 -37.26 -24.29 9.47
CA PHE A 231 -35.93 -23.90 9.95
C PHE A 231 -35.10 -25.10 10.42
N SER A 232 -34.06 -25.46 9.65
CA SER A 232 -32.87 -26.18 10.14
C SER A 232 -31.61 -25.41 9.74
N MET A 233 -30.70 -25.18 10.70
CA MET A 233 -29.40 -24.52 10.50
C MET A 233 -28.36 -25.42 9.81
N ASP A 234 -28.66 -26.71 9.64
CA ASP A 234 -27.69 -27.72 9.20
C ASP A 234 -27.35 -27.60 7.70
N GLY A 235 -28.12 -26.82 6.94
CA GLY A 235 -28.01 -26.68 5.49
C GLY A 235 -27.21 -25.46 4.98
N VAL A 236 -26.85 -24.49 5.83
CA VAL A 236 -26.16 -23.26 5.39
C VAL A 236 -24.64 -23.47 5.41
N ARG A 237 -24.13 -24.33 4.52
CA ARG A 237 -22.69 -24.33 4.18
C ARG A 237 -22.43 -23.23 3.16
N LEU A 238 -22.08 -22.04 3.65
CA LEU A 238 -21.57 -20.98 2.79
C LEU A 238 -20.23 -21.42 2.20
N THR A 239 -20.20 -21.61 0.89
CA THR A 239 -18.97 -21.90 0.15
C THR A 239 -18.02 -20.68 0.25
N PRO A 240 -16.70 -20.90 0.41
CA PRO A 240 -15.72 -19.84 0.69
C PRO A 240 -15.54 -18.81 -0.45
N THR A 241 -16.22 -18.98 -1.59
CA THR A 241 -16.19 -18.09 -2.75
C THR A 241 -17.14 -16.88 -2.65
N LEU A 242 -17.98 -16.80 -1.61
CA LEU A 242 -18.97 -15.71 -1.42
C LEU A 242 -18.57 -14.73 -0.32
N SER A 243 -17.31 -14.28 -0.28
CA SER A 243 -16.75 -13.30 0.68
C SER A 243 -17.43 -11.91 0.68
N ARG A 244 -18.56 -11.74 -0.01
CA ARG A 244 -19.31 -10.47 -0.17
C ARG A 244 -20.83 -10.66 -0.04
N LEU A 245 -21.26 -11.70 0.67
CA LEU A 245 -22.67 -12.03 0.82
C LEU A 245 -23.49 -10.88 1.43
N SER A 246 -22.96 -10.17 2.44
CA SER A 246 -23.61 -8.99 3.06
C SER A 246 -23.96 -7.91 2.04
N ARG A 247 -23.08 -7.70 1.06
CA ARG A 247 -23.27 -6.75 -0.04
C ARG A 247 -24.34 -7.20 -1.03
N VAL A 248 -24.33 -8.47 -1.43
CA VAL A 248 -25.37 -9.02 -2.33
C VAL A 248 -26.75 -8.94 -1.65
N ILE A 249 -26.82 -9.28 -0.37
CA ILE A 249 -28.06 -9.17 0.42
C ILE A 249 -28.50 -7.71 0.54
N PHE A 250 -27.57 -6.76 0.77
CA PHE A 250 -27.89 -5.33 0.78
C PHE A 250 -28.45 -4.87 -0.56
N ASP A 251 -27.77 -5.14 -1.68
CA ASP A 251 -28.21 -4.70 -3.00
C ASP A 251 -29.59 -5.28 -3.37
N CYS A 252 -29.85 -6.53 -3.03
CA CYS A 252 -31.16 -7.18 -3.21
C CYS A 252 -32.28 -6.58 -2.35
N SER A 253 -31.95 -6.10 -1.15
CA SER A 253 -32.92 -5.55 -0.18
C SER A 253 -33.06 -4.03 -0.22
N ARG A 254 -32.11 -3.31 -0.86
CA ARG A 254 -32.06 -1.85 -0.86
C ARG A 254 -33.30 -1.19 -1.45
N THR A 255 -34.03 -1.81 -2.36
CA THR A 255 -35.21 -1.20 -3.00
C THR A 255 -36.54 -1.85 -2.60
N SER A 256 -36.53 -2.85 -1.72
CA SER A 256 -37.73 -3.61 -1.36
C SER A 256 -37.99 -3.56 0.14
N THR A 257 -39.11 -2.95 0.51
CA THR A 257 -39.62 -2.93 1.88
C THR A 257 -39.92 -4.34 2.40
N LYS A 258 -40.42 -5.24 1.55
CA LYS A 258 -40.64 -6.67 1.86
C LYS A 258 -39.34 -7.35 2.29
N TRP A 259 -38.26 -7.17 1.52
CA TRP A 259 -36.96 -7.78 1.84
C TRP A 259 -36.33 -7.22 3.12
N ARG A 260 -36.43 -5.91 3.35
CA ARG A 260 -35.95 -5.31 4.61
C ARG A 260 -36.72 -5.84 5.82
N GLY A 261 -38.04 -6.02 5.69
CA GLY A 261 -38.87 -6.63 6.72
C GLY A 261 -38.44 -8.06 7.05
N LEU A 262 -38.18 -8.88 6.03
CA LEU A 262 -37.66 -10.25 6.19
C LEU A 262 -36.30 -10.26 6.88
N LEU A 263 -35.31 -9.51 6.37
CA LEU A 263 -33.97 -9.43 6.98
C LEU A 263 -34.01 -8.96 8.43
N SER A 264 -34.89 -8.01 8.76
CA SER A 264 -35.11 -7.55 10.13
C SER A 264 -35.69 -8.65 11.02
N LYS A 265 -36.67 -9.42 10.55
CA LYS A 265 -37.21 -10.58 11.28
C LYS A 265 -36.13 -11.64 11.51
N TYR A 266 -35.33 -11.95 10.48
CA TYR A 266 -34.22 -12.91 10.59
C TYR A 266 -33.15 -12.47 11.57
N TYR A 267 -32.78 -11.20 11.54
CA TYR A 267 -31.85 -10.63 12.51
C TYR A 267 -32.37 -10.80 13.94
N GLN A 268 -33.65 -10.47 14.19
CA GLN A 268 -34.26 -10.61 15.52
C GLN A 268 -34.29 -12.07 16.00
N GLU A 269 -34.63 -13.02 15.13
CA GLU A 269 -34.67 -14.44 15.50
C GLU A 269 -33.27 -15.02 15.72
N ALA A 270 -32.27 -14.60 14.92
CA ALA A 270 -30.88 -14.99 15.12
C ALA A 270 -30.31 -14.44 16.44
N VAL A 271 -30.65 -13.21 16.82
CA VAL A 271 -30.30 -12.62 18.12
C VAL A 271 -30.93 -13.41 19.26
N ARG A 272 -32.23 -13.77 19.13
CA ARG A 272 -32.95 -14.57 20.14
C ARG A 272 -32.32 -15.94 20.34
N LYS A 273 -31.92 -16.63 19.26
CA LYS A 273 -31.23 -17.92 19.32
C LYS A 273 -29.85 -17.84 19.95
N LEU A 274 -29.07 -16.81 19.58
CA LEU A 274 -27.75 -16.57 20.17
C LEU A 274 -27.82 -16.39 21.70
N GLN A 275 -28.91 -15.79 22.20
CA GLN A 275 -29.15 -15.60 23.63
C GLN A 275 -29.61 -16.89 24.35
N ALA A 276 -30.21 -17.84 23.64
CA ALA A 276 -30.79 -19.06 24.20
C ALA A 276 -29.83 -20.28 24.16
N GLU A 277 -28.82 -20.25 23.30
CA GLU A 277 -27.94 -21.39 23.03
C GLU A 277 -26.85 -21.58 24.10
N GLN A 278 -26.48 -22.84 24.40
CA GLN A 278 -25.51 -23.18 25.46
C GLN A 278 -24.15 -23.65 24.92
N THR A 279 -24.06 -24.22 23.71
CA THR A 279 -22.83 -24.82 23.16
C THR A 279 -22.01 -23.85 22.29
N ASP A 280 -20.67 -23.94 22.37
CA ASP A 280 -19.76 -22.95 21.75
C ASP A 280 -19.77 -22.95 20.20
N GLU A 281 -20.02 -24.09 19.57
CA GLU A 281 -19.93 -24.24 18.11
C GLU A 281 -21.17 -23.68 17.38
N LEU A 282 -22.37 -23.93 17.91
CA LEU A 282 -23.61 -23.31 17.41
C LEU A 282 -23.62 -21.81 17.69
N LYS A 283 -23.18 -21.38 18.89
CA LYS A 283 -23.02 -19.95 19.21
C LYS A 283 -22.15 -19.22 18.19
N SER A 284 -21.06 -19.82 17.74
CA SER A 284 -20.16 -19.20 16.74
C SER A 284 -20.85 -19.00 15.40
N SER A 285 -21.61 -20.00 14.95
CA SER A 285 -22.36 -19.96 13.69
C SER A 285 -23.50 -18.94 13.74
N THR A 286 -24.27 -18.93 14.83
CA THR A 286 -25.37 -17.97 15.04
C THR A 286 -24.85 -16.54 15.21
N ALA A 287 -23.72 -16.35 15.92
CA ALA A 287 -23.06 -15.05 16.05
C ALA A 287 -22.57 -14.49 14.71
N PHE A 288 -22.04 -15.36 13.84
CA PHE A 288 -21.66 -14.97 12.48
C PHE A 288 -22.86 -14.44 11.69
N VAL A 289 -24.01 -15.11 11.76
CA VAL A 289 -25.24 -14.67 11.05
C VAL A 289 -25.75 -13.34 11.61
N VAL A 290 -25.79 -13.17 12.94
CA VAL A 290 -26.19 -11.90 13.57
C VAL A 290 -25.28 -10.76 13.11
N ASN A 291 -23.96 -10.98 13.12
CA ASN A 291 -22.98 -10.00 12.68
C ASN A 291 -23.11 -9.70 11.17
N LEU A 292 -23.27 -10.72 10.33
CA LEU A 292 -23.48 -10.56 8.89
C LEU A 292 -24.71 -9.70 8.60
N LEU A 293 -25.84 -10.02 9.23
CA LEU A 293 -27.11 -9.33 9.04
C LEU A 293 -27.11 -7.90 9.60
N GLY A 294 -26.50 -7.70 10.79
CA GLY A 294 -26.34 -6.38 11.40
C GLY A 294 -25.47 -5.43 10.58
N ASN A 295 -24.58 -5.98 9.75
CA ASN A 295 -23.66 -5.23 8.90
C ASN A 295 -24.12 -5.11 7.43
N ILE A 296 -25.35 -5.56 7.11
CA ILE A 296 -25.95 -5.37 5.78
C ILE A 296 -26.03 -3.86 5.48
N GLY A 297 -25.31 -3.42 4.45
CA GLY A 297 -25.24 -2.02 4.03
C GLY A 297 -23.98 -1.27 4.43
N LEU A 298 -23.10 -1.88 5.24
CA LEU A 298 -21.75 -1.33 5.48
C LEU A 298 -20.80 -1.57 4.29
N GLY A 299 -21.08 -2.57 3.43
CA GLY A 299 -20.30 -2.86 2.23
C GLY A 299 -18.82 -3.16 2.50
N ASP A 300 -17.97 -2.96 1.48
CA ASP A 300 -16.52 -3.08 1.64
C ASP A 300 -15.99 -1.81 2.32
N VAL A 301 -15.29 -1.99 3.45
CA VAL A 301 -14.53 -0.92 4.11
C VAL A 301 -13.14 -0.90 3.48
N ILE A 302 -12.84 0.18 2.77
CA ILE A 302 -11.53 0.39 2.18
C ILE A 302 -10.69 1.19 3.14
N MET A 303 -9.47 0.74 3.38
CA MET A 303 -8.47 1.45 4.15
C MET A 303 -7.32 1.81 3.21
N VAL A 304 -6.97 3.08 3.14
CA VAL A 304 -5.83 3.57 2.37
C VAL A 304 -4.78 4.03 3.38
N ALA A 305 -3.66 3.32 3.43
CA ALA A 305 -2.61 3.61 4.40
C ALA A 305 -1.21 3.32 3.83
N PRO A 306 -0.19 4.10 4.22
CA PRO A 306 1.19 3.77 3.88
C PRO A 306 1.68 2.53 4.64
N GLU A 307 1.04 2.18 5.76
CA GLU A 307 1.38 1.06 6.64
C GLU A 307 0.38 -0.10 6.53
N GLY A 308 0.84 -1.29 6.91
CA GLY A 308 0.07 -2.52 6.98
C GLY A 308 0.92 -3.70 7.47
N PRO A 309 0.42 -4.95 7.36
CA PRO A 309 1.15 -6.15 7.79
C PRO A 309 2.46 -6.38 7.05
N HIS A 310 2.61 -5.85 5.84
CA HIS A 310 3.85 -5.91 5.05
C HIS A 310 4.83 -4.77 5.38
N ALA A 311 4.37 -3.67 6.00
CA ALA A 311 5.20 -2.51 6.32
C ALA A 311 4.69 -1.75 7.56
N SER A 312 5.49 -1.73 8.63
CA SER A 312 5.08 -1.22 9.94
C SER A 312 6.18 -0.37 10.57
N ALA A 313 5.95 0.94 10.73
CA ALA A 313 6.93 1.87 11.30
C ALA A 313 6.61 2.31 12.73
N GLY A 314 5.46 1.92 13.30
CA GLY A 314 5.10 2.26 14.67
C GLY A 314 3.72 1.82 15.10
N GLY A 315 3.15 2.54 16.09
CA GLY A 315 1.81 2.27 16.62
C GLY A 315 0.68 2.43 15.60
N LEU A 316 0.91 3.21 14.53
CA LEU A 316 -0.04 3.42 13.44
C LEU A 316 -0.44 2.11 12.74
N ALA A 317 0.55 1.27 12.41
CA ALA A 317 0.33 -0.05 11.85
C ALA A 317 -0.51 -0.96 12.77
N GLN A 318 -0.39 -0.81 14.10
CA GLN A 318 -1.15 -1.63 15.05
C GLN A 318 -2.66 -1.36 14.97
N VAL A 319 -3.05 -0.10 14.79
CA VAL A 319 -4.46 0.28 14.62
C VAL A 319 -5.03 -0.33 13.35
N MET A 320 -4.29 -0.22 12.25
CA MET A 320 -4.67 -0.79 10.96
C MET A 320 -4.81 -2.32 11.04
N ASN A 321 -3.83 -2.99 11.64
CA ASN A 321 -3.85 -4.45 11.83
C ASN A 321 -5.00 -4.90 12.74
N GLY A 322 -5.29 -4.12 13.79
CA GLY A 322 -6.43 -4.34 14.69
C GLY A 322 -7.77 -4.24 13.96
N LEU A 323 -7.97 -3.19 13.16
CA LEU A 323 -9.18 -3.00 12.35
C LEU A 323 -9.33 -4.11 11.30
N MET A 324 -8.25 -4.48 10.61
CA MET A 324 -8.22 -5.58 9.65
C MET A 324 -8.42 -6.97 10.29
N THR A 325 -8.34 -7.09 11.61
CA THR A 325 -8.66 -8.34 12.30
C THR A 325 -10.09 -8.30 12.84
N SER A 326 -10.48 -7.18 13.46
CA SER A 326 -11.74 -7.02 14.17
C SER A 326 -12.94 -6.90 13.24
N LEU A 327 -12.86 -6.10 12.17
CA LEU A 327 -13.99 -5.93 11.25
C LEU A 327 -14.34 -7.25 10.52
N PRO A 328 -13.36 -8.00 9.98
CA PRO A 328 -13.61 -9.32 9.39
C PRO A 328 -14.20 -10.35 10.34
N SER A 329 -13.82 -10.35 11.64
CA SER A 329 -14.40 -11.27 12.61
C SER A 329 -15.88 -10.97 12.91
N HIS A 330 -16.33 -9.75 12.59
CA HIS A 330 -17.74 -9.35 12.60
C HIS A 330 -18.37 -9.40 11.20
N GLY A 331 -17.76 -10.10 10.24
CA GLY A 331 -18.32 -10.27 8.90
C GLY A 331 -18.28 -9.02 8.00
N VAL A 332 -17.55 -7.97 8.39
CA VAL A 332 -17.32 -6.77 7.56
C VAL A 332 -16.08 -7.01 6.68
N PRO A 333 -16.22 -7.05 5.35
CA PRO A 333 -15.08 -7.18 4.46
C PRO A 333 -14.22 -5.91 4.48
N VAL A 334 -12.92 -6.10 4.65
CA VAL A 334 -11.94 -5.02 4.67
C VAL A 334 -10.96 -5.19 3.53
N THR A 335 -10.71 -4.10 2.80
CA THR A 335 -9.63 -4.04 1.82
C THR A 335 -8.63 -2.97 2.22
N LEU A 336 -7.38 -3.37 2.47
CA LEU A 336 -6.26 -2.43 2.59
C LEU A 336 -5.70 -2.14 1.19
N ILE A 337 -5.51 -0.86 0.88
CA ILE A 337 -4.72 -0.40 -0.26
C ILE A 337 -3.49 0.30 0.29
N SER A 338 -2.31 -0.19 -0.10
CA SER A 338 -1.04 0.30 0.41
C SER A 338 0.07 0.17 -0.64
N PRO A 339 1.15 0.97 -0.57
CA PRO A 339 2.30 0.76 -1.44
C PRO A 339 3.00 -0.56 -1.13
N LEU A 340 3.48 -1.23 -2.19
CA LEU A 340 4.49 -2.29 -2.07
C LEU A 340 5.85 -1.65 -2.23
N TYR A 341 6.54 -1.42 -1.10
CA TYR A 341 7.81 -0.69 -1.09
C TYR A 341 8.94 -1.45 -1.79
N GLU A 342 9.65 -0.78 -2.68
CA GLU A 342 10.65 -1.37 -3.56
C GLU A 342 11.85 -1.93 -2.78
N HIS A 343 12.33 -1.17 -1.79
CA HIS A 343 13.53 -1.48 -1.04
C HIS A 343 13.21 -2.02 0.35
N GLU A 344 14.19 -2.65 0.98
CA GLU A 344 14.11 -3.07 2.38
C GLU A 344 14.47 -1.90 3.30
N GLN A 345 13.81 -1.83 4.47
CA GLN A 345 14.06 -0.78 5.46
C GLN A 345 14.15 -1.37 6.87
N GLY A 346 15.22 -2.13 7.13
CA GLY A 346 15.51 -2.71 8.44
C GLY A 346 14.30 -3.44 9.05
N ASN A 347 13.95 -3.10 10.29
CA ASN A 347 12.83 -3.72 11.01
C ASN A 347 11.44 -3.19 10.60
N ILE A 348 11.35 -2.26 9.66
CA ILE A 348 10.10 -1.60 9.26
C ILE A 348 9.37 -2.42 8.20
N HIS A 349 10.07 -2.77 7.12
CA HIS A 349 9.51 -3.58 6.04
C HIS A 349 10.59 -4.28 5.22
N LYS A 350 10.21 -5.40 4.64
CA LYS A 350 10.97 -6.10 3.61
C LYS A 350 10.80 -5.42 2.25
N SER A 351 11.70 -5.72 1.33
CA SER A 351 11.59 -5.28 -0.06
C SER A 351 10.40 -5.92 -0.79
N ALA A 352 9.94 -5.29 -1.86
CA ALA A 352 8.88 -5.79 -2.72
C ALA A 352 9.15 -7.21 -3.20
N ASP A 353 10.38 -7.49 -3.62
CA ASP A 353 10.77 -8.80 -4.15
C ASP A 353 10.82 -9.88 -3.06
N GLN A 354 11.20 -9.54 -1.83
CA GLN A 354 11.11 -10.46 -0.69
C GLN A 354 9.65 -10.77 -0.35
N ILE A 355 8.79 -9.74 -0.24
CA ILE A 355 7.36 -9.91 0.04
C ILE A 355 6.67 -10.75 -1.04
N LEU A 356 7.02 -10.56 -2.32
CA LEU A 356 6.49 -11.36 -3.42
C LEU A 356 6.91 -12.83 -3.38
N ARG A 357 8.09 -13.14 -2.81
CA ARG A 357 8.57 -14.52 -2.65
C ARG A 357 8.01 -15.21 -1.41
N GLU A 358 7.95 -14.48 -0.30
CA GLU A 358 7.65 -15.05 1.02
C GLU A 358 6.17 -14.93 1.40
N GLY A 359 5.43 -14.02 0.76
CA GLY A 359 4.06 -13.67 1.15
C GLY A 359 4.00 -12.74 2.36
N ILE A 360 2.78 -12.30 2.68
CA ILE A 360 2.50 -11.41 3.82
C ILE A 360 2.08 -12.28 5.00
N HIS A 361 2.75 -12.11 6.13
CA HIS A 361 2.37 -12.80 7.36
C HIS A 361 1.30 -11.98 8.09
N PHE A 362 0.11 -12.55 8.26
CA PHE A 362 -1.02 -11.90 8.92
C PHE A 362 -1.84 -12.92 9.70
N ASN A 363 -2.11 -12.64 10.99
CA ASN A 363 -2.86 -13.52 11.89
C ASN A 363 -2.38 -14.98 11.93
N GLY A 364 -1.05 -15.18 11.91
CA GLY A 364 -0.43 -16.50 11.96
C GLY A 364 -0.53 -17.31 10.66
N GLN A 365 -1.01 -16.70 9.58
CA GLN A 365 -1.09 -17.28 8.25
C GLN A 365 -0.29 -16.46 7.24
N THR A 366 0.16 -17.11 6.17
CA THR A 366 0.90 -16.46 5.10
C THR A 366 0.01 -16.28 3.89
N MET A 367 -0.12 -15.04 3.43
CA MET A 367 -0.92 -14.65 2.27
C MET A 367 -0.01 -14.48 1.05
N GLU A 368 -0.22 -15.32 0.03
CA GLU A 368 0.50 -15.20 -1.24
C GLU A 368 0.00 -13.98 -2.02
N LEU A 369 0.94 -13.21 -2.60
CA LEU A 369 0.61 -12.10 -3.48
C LEU A 369 0.48 -12.57 -4.92
N LYS A 370 -0.65 -12.25 -5.54
CA LYS A 370 -0.93 -12.51 -6.96
C LYS A 370 -0.99 -11.21 -7.71
N TRP A 371 -0.34 -11.14 -8.86
CA TRP A 371 -0.52 -10.01 -9.78
C TRP A 371 -1.98 -9.99 -10.24
N VAL A 372 -2.64 -8.83 -10.19
CA VAL A 372 -4.07 -8.69 -10.55
C VAL A 372 -4.35 -7.63 -11.61
N GLY A 373 -3.40 -6.74 -11.87
CA GLY A 373 -3.57 -5.70 -12.87
C GLY A 373 -2.55 -4.59 -12.75
N GLU A 374 -2.78 -3.56 -13.54
CA GLU A 374 -1.99 -2.35 -13.56
C GLU A 374 -2.93 -1.13 -13.60
N ILE A 375 -2.41 -0.01 -13.13
CA ILE A 375 -3.11 1.27 -13.10
C ILE A 375 -2.16 2.35 -13.62
N ASP A 376 -2.73 3.39 -14.21
CA ASP A 376 -2.02 4.60 -14.60
C ASP A 376 -2.41 5.71 -13.63
N VAL A 377 -1.47 6.13 -12.78
CA VAL A 377 -1.72 7.15 -11.75
C VAL A 377 -1.47 8.53 -12.35
N PRO A 378 -2.48 9.40 -12.44
CA PRO A 378 -2.30 10.70 -13.06
C PRO A 378 -1.60 11.68 -12.12
N PHE A 379 -0.65 12.44 -12.67
CA PHE A 379 0.01 13.57 -12.02
C PHE A 379 -0.17 14.81 -12.88
N GLY A 380 -0.39 15.95 -12.23
CA GLY A 380 -0.41 17.24 -12.93
C GLY A 380 0.98 17.67 -13.40
N PRO A 381 1.04 18.82 -14.11
CA PRO A 381 2.30 19.43 -14.55
C PRO A 381 3.30 19.56 -13.40
N THR A 382 4.56 19.27 -13.69
CA THR A 382 5.56 19.17 -12.63
C THR A 382 7.00 19.23 -13.11
N TYR A 383 7.91 19.66 -12.24
CA TYR A 383 9.34 19.64 -12.53
C TYR A 383 9.93 18.24 -12.45
N GLN A 384 10.84 17.91 -13.36
CA GLN A 384 11.56 16.64 -13.30
C GLN A 384 12.58 16.65 -12.16
N ARG A 385 12.54 15.61 -11.32
CA ARG A 385 13.38 15.43 -10.12
C ARG A 385 14.85 15.74 -10.43
N GLY A 386 15.47 16.58 -9.60
CA GLY A 386 16.89 16.93 -9.70
C GLY A 386 17.25 17.82 -10.89
N THR A 387 16.27 18.36 -11.63
CA THR A 387 16.51 19.20 -12.80
C THR A 387 15.67 20.48 -12.78
N GLN A 388 16.06 21.45 -13.61
CA GLN A 388 15.23 22.62 -13.90
C GLN A 388 14.18 22.34 -14.99
N HIS A 389 14.20 21.17 -15.63
CA HIS A 389 13.26 20.82 -16.70
C HIS A 389 11.84 20.69 -16.16
N HIS A 390 10.96 21.56 -16.63
CA HIS A 390 9.54 21.53 -16.36
C HIS A 390 8.86 20.53 -17.31
N ARG A 391 8.00 19.65 -16.78
CA ARG A 391 7.05 18.90 -17.60
C ARG A 391 5.74 19.68 -17.59
N ASP A 392 5.52 20.42 -18.66
CA ASP A 392 4.30 21.24 -18.85
C ASP A 392 3.03 20.38 -18.94
N GLN A 393 3.16 19.11 -19.33
CA GLN A 393 2.03 18.20 -19.50
C GLN A 393 1.89 17.25 -18.32
N ALA A 394 0.64 17.03 -17.91
CA ALA A 394 0.27 15.96 -17.00
C ALA A 394 0.84 14.62 -17.47
N HIS A 395 1.35 13.81 -16.55
CA HIS A 395 1.94 12.50 -16.87
C HIS A 395 1.26 11.37 -16.10
N LEU A 396 1.37 10.17 -16.64
CA LEU A 396 0.85 8.95 -16.01
C LEU A 396 2.00 8.15 -15.42
N ALA A 397 1.89 7.79 -14.14
CA ALA A 397 2.79 6.86 -13.48
C ALA A 397 2.16 5.45 -13.48
N ARG A 398 2.59 4.61 -14.44
CA ARG A 398 2.13 3.22 -14.49
C ARG A 398 2.63 2.47 -13.26
N SER A 399 1.73 1.73 -12.64
CA SER A 399 1.99 1.00 -11.40
C SER A 399 1.37 -0.37 -11.46
N VAL A 400 2.03 -1.34 -10.82
CA VAL A 400 1.60 -2.73 -10.80
C VAL A 400 0.84 -3.01 -9.52
N VAL A 401 -0.29 -3.71 -9.61
CA VAL A 401 -1.13 -4.04 -8.47
C VAL A 401 -1.07 -5.53 -8.19
N TYR A 402 -0.70 -5.86 -6.95
CA TYR A 402 -0.73 -7.21 -6.41
C TYR A 402 -1.87 -7.34 -5.41
N GLN A 403 -2.48 -8.52 -5.34
CA GLN A 403 -3.54 -8.83 -4.40
C GLN A 403 -3.12 -10.00 -3.50
N ALA A 404 -3.40 -9.87 -2.21
CA ALA A 404 -3.37 -10.96 -1.26
C ALA A 404 -4.74 -11.04 -0.56
N GLU A 405 -5.25 -12.24 -0.28
CA GLU A 405 -6.55 -12.44 0.37
C GLU A 405 -6.48 -13.50 1.46
N LEU A 406 -7.19 -13.23 2.56
CA LEU A 406 -7.36 -14.14 3.69
C LEU A 406 -8.75 -13.95 4.29
N GLY A 407 -9.69 -14.84 3.96
CA GLY A 407 -11.08 -14.73 4.38
C GLY A 407 -11.72 -13.41 3.90
N ASN A 408 -12.17 -12.58 4.84
CA ASN A 408 -12.76 -11.27 4.58
C ASN A 408 -11.72 -10.12 4.56
N VAL A 409 -10.43 -10.43 4.60
CA VAL A 409 -9.34 -9.46 4.42
C VAL A 409 -8.80 -9.55 3.00
N ARG A 410 -8.74 -8.41 2.34
CA ARG A 410 -8.04 -8.23 1.07
C ARG A 410 -6.96 -7.16 1.24
N MET A 411 -5.81 -7.38 0.63
CA MET A 411 -4.76 -6.38 0.50
C MET A 411 -4.47 -6.17 -0.98
N LEU A 412 -4.49 -4.92 -1.41
CA LEU A 412 -4.08 -4.49 -2.75
C LEU A 412 -2.84 -3.63 -2.62
N LEU A 413 -1.71 -4.20 -3.03
CA LEU A 413 -0.40 -3.60 -2.88
C LEU A 413 0.11 -3.06 -4.21
N ILE A 414 0.42 -1.77 -4.21
CA ILE A 414 0.75 -1.03 -5.43
C ILE A 414 2.26 -0.82 -5.50
N ARG A 415 2.92 -1.48 -6.45
CA ARG A 415 4.36 -1.36 -6.66
C ARG A 415 4.66 -0.26 -7.68
N ASN A 416 5.50 0.69 -7.28
CA ASN A 416 6.08 1.70 -8.15
C ASN A 416 7.45 2.11 -7.63
N SER A 417 8.51 1.82 -8.37
CA SER A 417 9.89 2.03 -7.92
C SER A 417 10.26 3.50 -7.66
N ARG A 418 9.48 4.46 -8.19
CA ARG A 418 9.75 5.88 -8.01
C ARG A 418 9.10 6.45 -6.76
N TYR A 419 7.84 6.12 -6.52
CA TYR A 419 7.02 6.77 -5.50
C TYR A 419 6.76 5.88 -4.28
N ALA A 420 7.09 4.59 -4.38
CA ALA A 420 6.99 3.61 -3.31
C ALA A 420 8.35 2.93 -3.10
N ASP A 421 9.38 3.73 -2.85
CA ASP A 421 10.74 3.28 -2.58
C ASP A 421 10.92 2.82 -1.13
N TYR A 422 10.61 3.71 -0.17
CA TYR A 422 10.68 3.45 1.27
C TYR A 422 9.46 4.01 2.00
N LEU A 423 9.14 3.45 3.17
CA LEU A 423 8.11 3.98 4.06
C LEU A 423 8.66 5.21 4.83
N TYR A 424 7.94 6.34 4.74
CA TYR A 424 8.31 7.62 5.36
C TYR A 424 9.74 8.09 5.08
N SER A 425 10.16 8.05 3.81
CA SER A 425 11.48 8.53 3.41
C SER A 425 11.67 10.00 3.78
N ALA A 426 12.81 10.34 4.39
CA ALA A 426 13.21 11.73 4.57
C ALA A 426 13.56 12.35 3.21
N VAL A 427 12.67 13.19 2.68
CA VAL A 427 12.82 13.83 1.36
C VAL A 427 12.38 15.28 1.37
N ARG A 428 12.75 15.98 0.28
CA ARG A 428 12.33 17.34 -0.03
C ARG A 428 10.81 17.46 -0.13
N ALA A 429 10.30 18.66 0.12
CA ALA A 429 8.87 18.93 0.21
C ALA A 429 8.08 18.62 -1.08
N ASP A 430 8.66 18.89 -2.25
CA ASP A 430 8.05 18.55 -3.54
C ASP A 430 7.90 17.03 -3.71
N GLU A 431 8.87 16.25 -3.25
CA GLU A 431 8.80 14.78 -3.31
C GLU A 431 7.85 14.20 -2.24
N GLN A 432 7.73 14.83 -1.06
CA GLN A 432 6.68 14.49 -0.10
C GLN A 432 5.29 14.64 -0.72
N LEU A 433 5.06 15.75 -1.43
CA LEU A 433 3.81 15.99 -2.15
C LEU A 433 3.57 14.92 -3.22
N ARG A 434 4.59 14.55 -4.00
CA ARG A 434 4.47 13.49 -5.02
C ARG A 434 4.06 12.16 -4.44
N ARG A 435 4.65 11.74 -3.31
CA ARG A 435 4.31 10.48 -2.67
C ARG A 435 2.89 10.50 -2.09
N ALA A 436 2.46 11.63 -1.52
CA ALA A 436 1.08 11.80 -1.05
C ALA A 436 0.06 11.79 -2.21
N ILE A 437 0.38 12.43 -3.34
CA ILE A 437 -0.43 12.38 -4.56
C ILE A 437 -0.49 10.94 -5.08
N PHE A 438 0.67 10.28 -5.16
CA PHE A 438 0.81 8.93 -5.67
C PHE A 438 -0.12 7.97 -4.95
N ILE A 439 0.05 7.80 -3.63
CA ILE A 439 -0.73 6.82 -2.86
C ILE A 439 -2.23 7.12 -2.91
N SER A 440 -2.60 8.40 -2.85
CA SER A 440 -4.00 8.82 -2.81
C SER A 440 -4.71 8.57 -4.14
N ARG A 441 -4.07 8.95 -5.26
CA ARG A 441 -4.62 8.68 -6.60
C ARG A 441 -4.52 7.22 -6.97
N ALA A 442 -3.42 6.55 -6.66
CA ALA A 442 -3.27 5.12 -6.92
C ALA A 442 -4.39 4.31 -6.24
N ALA A 443 -4.76 4.66 -5.01
CA ALA A 443 -5.90 4.05 -4.34
C ALA A 443 -7.23 4.33 -5.06
N LEU A 444 -7.51 5.58 -5.45
CA LEU A 444 -8.73 5.92 -6.18
C LEU A 444 -8.78 5.31 -7.59
N GLU A 445 -7.64 5.16 -8.26
CA GLU A 445 -7.48 4.46 -9.54
C GLU A 445 -7.82 2.97 -9.40
N VAL A 446 -7.31 2.32 -8.35
CA VAL A 446 -7.68 0.94 -8.01
C VAL A 446 -9.18 0.84 -7.71
N LEU A 447 -9.71 1.79 -6.94
CA LEU A 447 -11.11 1.75 -6.55
C LEU A 447 -12.06 1.96 -7.72
N ARG A 448 -11.80 2.93 -8.61
CA ARG A 448 -12.65 3.18 -9.78
C ARG A 448 -12.54 2.07 -10.82
N ASN A 449 -11.42 1.36 -10.87
CA ASN A 449 -11.15 0.37 -11.91
C ASN A 449 -11.91 -0.94 -11.63
N PRO A 450 -12.85 -1.32 -12.51
CA PRO A 450 -13.69 -2.49 -12.28
C PRO A 450 -12.96 -3.83 -12.30
N ILE A 451 -11.74 -3.90 -12.82
CA ILE A 451 -10.91 -5.12 -12.85
C ILE A 451 -10.61 -5.61 -11.43
N PHE A 452 -10.41 -4.71 -10.47
CA PHE A 452 -10.19 -5.07 -9.07
C PHE A 452 -11.50 -5.44 -8.35
N GLY A 453 -12.64 -5.09 -8.96
CA GLY A 453 -13.97 -5.49 -8.53
C GLY A 453 -14.31 -4.98 -7.13
N LEU A 454 -13.79 -3.83 -6.74
CA LEU A 454 -14.14 -3.20 -5.47
C LEU A 454 -15.40 -2.36 -5.67
N HIS A 455 -16.22 -2.25 -4.63
CA HIS A 455 -17.05 -1.05 -4.55
C HIS A 455 -17.10 -0.54 -3.11
N PRO A 456 -16.34 0.53 -2.81
CA PRO A 456 -16.28 1.10 -1.49
C PRO A 456 -17.63 1.63 -1.02
N GLN A 457 -18.00 1.32 0.22
CA GLN A 457 -19.01 2.11 0.92
C GLN A 457 -18.34 3.16 1.81
N LEU A 458 -17.26 2.77 2.48
CA LEU A 458 -16.41 3.62 3.30
C LEU A 458 -14.98 3.59 2.75
N ILE A 459 -14.36 4.76 2.62
CA ILE A 459 -12.95 4.92 2.25
C ILE A 459 -12.27 5.64 3.40
N LEU A 460 -11.50 4.91 4.19
CA LEU A 460 -10.74 5.41 5.31
C LEU A 460 -9.33 5.77 4.84
N SER A 461 -9.02 7.05 4.81
CA SER A 461 -7.65 7.55 4.68
C SER A 461 -6.98 7.61 6.05
N ASN A 462 -5.71 7.22 6.08
CA ASN A 462 -4.90 7.13 7.28
C ASN A 462 -3.77 8.16 7.27
N ASP A 463 -3.88 9.17 8.13
CA ASP A 463 -2.88 10.21 8.35
C ASP A 463 -2.50 11.05 7.10
N TRP A 464 -1.61 12.03 7.28
CA TRP A 464 -1.30 13.07 6.28
C TRP A 464 -0.87 12.53 4.92
N VAL A 465 -0.15 11.40 4.88
CA VAL A 465 0.35 10.79 3.63
C VAL A 465 -0.80 10.40 2.69
N THR A 466 -1.97 10.07 3.22
CA THR A 466 -3.16 9.71 2.43
C THR A 466 -4.29 10.73 2.54
N ALA A 467 -4.02 11.89 3.15
CA ALA A 467 -5.00 12.95 3.35
C ALA A 467 -5.54 13.54 2.03
N LEU A 468 -4.86 13.32 0.90
CA LEU A 468 -5.35 13.71 -0.42
C LEU A 468 -6.45 12.77 -0.96
N VAL A 469 -6.70 11.60 -0.37
CA VAL A 469 -7.80 10.69 -0.79
C VAL A 469 -9.17 11.38 -0.73
N PRO A 470 -9.63 11.95 0.41
CA PRO A 470 -10.90 12.69 0.45
C PRO A 470 -10.91 13.92 -0.45
N VAL A 471 -9.76 14.59 -0.62
CA VAL A 471 -9.63 15.77 -1.50
C VAL A 471 -9.90 15.38 -2.95
N PHE A 472 -9.18 14.39 -3.48
CA PHE A 472 -9.36 13.93 -4.85
C PHE A 472 -10.71 13.26 -5.06
N HIS A 473 -11.19 12.45 -4.11
CA HIS A 473 -12.54 11.86 -4.20
C HIS A 473 -13.62 12.93 -4.39
N LYS A 474 -13.48 14.07 -3.71
CA LYS A 474 -14.47 15.15 -3.74
C LYS A 474 -14.32 16.07 -4.95
N LEU A 475 -13.09 16.45 -5.30
CA LEU A 475 -12.81 17.54 -6.25
C LEU A 475 -12.47 17.07 -7.67
N ASP A 476 -11.93 15.86 -7.80
CA ASP A 476 -11.51 15.34 -9.10
C ASP A 476 -12.71 14.69 -9.81
N LEU A 477 -13.04 15.16 -11.00
CA LEU A 477 -14.16 14.62 -11.79
C LEU A 477 -13.97 13.15 -12.16
N ARG A 478 -12.73 12.65 -12.24
CA ARG A 478 -12.45 11.23 -12.49
C ARG A 478 -12.99 10.32 -11.39
N TYR A 479 -13.04 10.82 -10.17
CA TYR A 479 -13.40 10.04 -8.97
C TYR A 479 -14.80 10.40 -8.46
N SER A 480 -15.12 11.69 -8.38
CA SER A 480 -16.42 12.17 -7.90
C SER A 480 -17.59 11.75 -8.81
N CYS A 481 -17.34 11.61 -10.12
CA CYS A 481 -18.34 11.15 -11.09
C CYS A 481 -18.26 9.65 -11.38
N ALA A 482 -17.33 8.91 -10.78
CA ALA A 482 -17.24 7.46 -11.00
C ALA A 482 -18.39 6.73 -10.30
N ASP A 483 -19.17 5.94 -11.05
CA ASP A 483 -20.38 5.27 -10.57
C ASP A 483 -20.18 4.44 -9.29
N ASN A 484 -19.01 3.83 -9.12
CA ASN A 484 -18.70 2.98 -7.97
C ASN A 484 -18.05 3.72 -6.78
N LEU A 485 -17.77 5.02 -6.92
CA LEU A 485 -17.19 5.88 -5.89
C LEU A 485 -18.13 7.00 -5.45
N ARG A 486 -19.07 7.41 -6.30
CA ARG A 486 -19.94 8.58 -6.10
C ARG A 486 -20.67 8.56 -4.75
N ASP A 487 -21.14 7.39 -4.33
CA ASP A 487 -21.90 7.21 -3.08
C ASP A 487 -21.04 6.84 -1.87
N SER A 488 -19.73 6.69 -2.05
CA SER A 488 -18.81 6.32 -0.98
C SER A 488 -18.61 7.47 0.00
N LYS A 489 -18.56 7.13 1.30
CA LYS A 489 -18.18 8.09 2.34
C LYS A 489 -16.69 8.01 2.61
N THR A 490 -16.04 9.16 2.58
CA THR A 490 -14.62 9.30 2.93
C THR A 490 -14.51 9.62 4.41
N LEU A 491 -13.72 8.80 5.10
CA LEU A 491 -13.32 8.98 6.48
C LEU A 491 -11.83 9.33 6.50
N HIS A 492 -11.41 10.07 7.51
CA HIS A 492 -10.00 10.37 7.74
C HIS A 492 -9.63 10.04 9.17
N LEU A 493 -8.59 9.22 9.37
CA LEU A 493 -8.09 8.85 10.69
C LEU A 493 -6.84 9.67 11.02
N LEU A 494 -6.96 10.49 12.07
CA LEU A 494 -5.92 11.37 12.56
C LEU A 494 -5.33 10.80 13.86
N HIS A 495 -4.07 10.38 13.79
CA HIS A 495 -3.37 9.77 14.94
C HIS A 495 -2.61 10.80 15.75
N ASN A 496 -2.08 11.81 15.07
CA ASN A 496 -1.34 12.88 15.68
C ASN A 496 -1.65 14.20 14.99
N CYS A 497 -2.04 15.19 15.77
CA CYS A 497 -2.35 16.55 15.34
C CYS A 497 -1.24 17.53 15.72
N GLY A 498 -0.06 17.04 16.11
CA GLY A 498 1.15 17.85 16.13
C GLY A 498 1.45 18.37 14.73
N ARG A 499 1.96 19.60 14.62
CA ARG A 499 2.16 20.28 13.32
C ARG A 499 3.02 19.48 12.33
N ASP A 500 4.02 18.77 12.83
CA ASP A 500 4.92 17.96 12.01
C ASP A 500 4.20 16.77 11.34
N TYR A 501 2.99 16.43 11.79
CA TYR A 501 2.17 15.32 11.31
C TYR A 501 0.99 15.78 10.44
N HIS A 502 0.94 17.05 10.05
CA HIS A 502 -0.13 17.58 9.19
C HIS A 502 0.18 17.45 7.69
N GLY A 503 1.43 17.15 7.34
CA GLY A 503 1.92 17.21 5.97
C GLY A 503 1.90 18.65 5.44
N CYS A 504 2.48 19.60 6.18
CA CYS A 504 2.58 20.99 5.72
C CYS A 504 3.70 21.14 4.67
N ILE A 505 3.33 21.52 3.45
CA ILE A 505 4.20 21.64 2.28
C ILE A 505 4.09 23.07 1.76
N PRO A 506 5.19 23.80 1.49
CA PRO A 506 5.09 25.16 0.98
C PRO A 506 4.41 25.18 -0.40
N PHE A 507 3.57 26.20 -0.66
CA PHE A 507 3.01 26.42 -2.00
C PHE A 507 4.11 26.63 -3.05
N THR A 508 5.21 27.28 -2.64
CA THR A 508 6.36 27.54 -3.50
C THR A 508 7.61 26.89 -2.92
N PHE A 509 8.32 26.12 -3.74
CA PHE A 509 9.58 25.48 -3.35
C PHE A 509 10.59 25.61 -4.50
N ASP A 510 11.83 26.01 -4.22
CA ASP A 510 12.83 26.36 -5.25
C ASP A 510 12.31 27.31 -6.35
N ASN A 511 11.58 28.37 -5.95
CA ASN A 511 10.95 29.34 -6.86
C ASN A 511 9.89 28.75 -7.81
N LYS A 512 9.31 27.60 -7.46
CA LYS A 512 8.34 26.88 -8.27
C LYS A 512 7.05 26.67 -7.52
N ASP A 513 5.92 26.97 -8.15
CA ASP A 513 4.60 26.63 -7.63
C ASP A 513 4.38 25.10 -7.68
N LEU A 514 4.03 24.53 -6.53
CA LEU A 514 3.75 23.10 -6.37
C LEU A 514 2.27 22.77 -6.59
N TRP A 515 1.36 23.75 -6.58
CA TRP A 515 -0.07 23.52 -6.75
C TRP A 515 -0.44 22.77 -8.05
N PRO A 516 0.16 23.08 -9.22
CA PRO A 516 -0.17 22.39 -10.48
C PRO A 516 0.01 20.86 -10.41
N MET A 517 0.86 20.34 -9.52
CA MET A 517 1.08 18.91 -9.36
C MET A 517 -0.18 18.15 -8.92
N LEU A 518 -1.06 18.82 -8.18
CA LEU A 518 -2.34 18.29 -7.73
C LEU A 518 -3.35 18.17 -8.87
N GLU A 519 -3.16 18.88 -9.98
CA GLU A 519 -4.11 18.92 -11.12
C GLU A 519 -5.54 19.29 -10.65
N LEU A 520 -5.63 20.24 -9.72
CA LEU A 520 -6.87 20.78 -9.18
C LEU A 520 -7.00 22.26 -9.55
N ASP A 521 -8.23 22.73 -9.69
CA ASP A 521 -8.50 24.16 -9.91
C ASP A 521 -7.89 25.00 -8.76
N PRO A 522 -7.13 26.07 -9.06
CA PRO A 522 -6.54 26.96 -8.04
C PRO A 522 -7.54 27.51 -7.02
N LEU A 523 -8.83 27.62 -7.36
CA LEU A 523 -9.89 28.03 -6.43
C LEU A 523 -10.03 27.08 -5.22
N HIS A 524 -9.59 25.83 -5.36
CA HIS A 524 -9.61 24.86 -4.27
C HIS A 524 -8.45 25.00 -3.28
N ALA A 525 -7.46 25.85 -3.56
CA ALA A 525 -6.32 26.08 -2.66
C ALA A 525 -6.75 26.56 -1.28
N TYR A 526 -7.86 27.30 -1.18
CA TYR A 526 -8.41 27.75 0.09
C TYR A 526 -8.70 26.59 1.06
N GLY A 527 -9.26 25.48 0.57
CA GLY A 527 -9.63 24.33 1.40
C GLY A 527 -8.43 23.54 1.93
N MET A 528 -7.24 23.77 1.38
CA MET A 528 -6.00 23.09 1.76
C MET A 528 -4.95 24.05 2.32
N ARG A 529 -5.28 25.33 2.52
CA ARG A 529 -4.35 26.32 3.04
C ARG A 529 -4.17 26.10 4.54
N ASP A 530 -2.93 26.12 5.01
CA ASP A 530 -2.67 26.01 6.44
C ASP A 530 -3.27 27.23 7.18
N PRO A 531 -4.08 27.00 8.24
CA PRO A 531 -4.72 28.09 8.97
C PRO A 531 -3.75 29.03 9.70
N GLN A 532 -2.54 28.56 9.99
CA GLN A 532 -1.54 29.29 10.76
C GLN A 532 -0.41 29.86 9.89
N ASN A 533 -0.12 29.23 8.76
CA ASN A 533 0.86 29.71 7.79
C ASN A 533 0.28 29.68 6.36
N PRO A 534 -0.32 30.78 5.91
CA PRO A 534 -0.97 30.85 4.59
C PRO A 534 -0.04 30.60 3.39
N ALA A 535 1.28 30.51 3.57
CA ALA A 535 2.24 30.11 2.52
C ALA A 535 2.39 28.58 2.38
N MET A 536 1.71 27.79 3.22
CA MET A 536 1.78 26.34 3.24
C MET A 536 0.44 25.71 2.79
N ILE A 537 0.55 24.64 2.00
CA ILE A 537 -0.45 23.61 1.76
C ILE A 537 -0.43 22.66 2.95
N ASN A 538 -1.56 22.48 3.63
CA ASN A 538 -1.74 21.54 4.72
C ASN A 538 -2.64 20.40 4.26
N LEU A 539 -2.06 19.20 4.09
CA LEU A 539 -2.76 18.05 3.54
C LEU A 539 -3.86 17.55 4.49
N THR A 540 -3.59 17.50 5.80
CA THR A 540 -4.58 17.12 6.81
C THR A 540 -5.73 18.13 6.90
N ALA A 541 -5.46 19.42 6.81
CA ALA A 541 -6.50 20.46 6.70
C ALA A 541 -7.38 20.22 5.47
N GLY A 542 -6.77 19.90 4.33
CA GLY A 542 -7.45 19.48 3.11
C GLY A 542 -8.38 18.29 3.33
N ALA A 543 -7.91 17.24 4.01
CA ALA A 543 -8.75 16.09 4.33
C ALA A 543 -9.96 16.48 5.18
N ILE A 544 -9.74 17.22 6.28
CA ILE A 544 -10.80 17.68 7.16
C ILE A 544 -11.80 18.55 6.39
N PHE A 545 -11.32 19.45 5.54
CA PHE A 545 -12.17 20.36 4.77
C PHE A 545 -13.03 19.62 3.72
N HIS A 546 -12.48 18.60 3.05
CA HIS A 546 -13.14 17.95 1.90
C HIS A 546 -13.87 16.64 2.21
N LEU A 547 -13.59 15.98 3.33
CA LEU A 547 -14.24 14.70 3.67
C LEU A 547 -15.77 14.86 3.75
N ASN A 548 -16.50 13.86 3.26
CA ASN A 548 -17.99 13.84 3.25
C ASN A 548 -18.61 12.88 4.29
N GLY A 549 -17.77 12.24 5.09
CA GLY A 549 -18.15 11.31 6.16
C GLY A 549 -17.76 11.87 7.53
N ALA A 550 -16.68 11.35 8.11
CA ALA A 550 -16.26 11.70 9.46
C ALA A 550 -14.73 11.77 9.63
N LEU A 551 -14.31 12.55 10.62
CA LEU A 551 -12.95 12.56 11.16
C LEU A 551 -12.90 11.58 12.34
N LEU A 552 -11.93 10.68 12.32
CA LEU A 552 -11.71 9.68 13.34
C LEU A 552 -10.43 10.01 14.10
N ALA A 553 -10.48 9.86 15.42
CA ALA A 553 -9.36 10.00 16.34
C ALA A 553 -9.13 8.67 17.06
N VAL A 554 -7.91 8.43 17.54
CA VAL A 554 -7.51 7.16 18.20
C VAL A 554 -8.07 6.96 19.60
N SER A 555 -8.85 7.91 20.12
CA SER A 555 -9.59 7.76 21.38
C SER A 555 -10.65 8.86 21.54
N LYS A 556 -11.64 8.63 22.41
CA LYS A 556 -12.66 9.66 22.76
C LYS A 556 -12.05 10.91 23.41
N PRO A 557 -11.13 10.80 24.39
CA PRO A 557 -10.45 11.98 24.92
C PRO A 557 -9.66 12.72 23.85
N TYR A 558 -8.99 11.99 22.96
CA TYR A 558 -8.22 12.62 21.89
C TYR A 558 -9.12 13.38 20.90
N ALA A 559 -10.28 12.82 20.53
CA ALA A 559 -11.28 13.52 19.73
C ALA A 559 -11.73 14.86 20.37
N GLN A 560 -11.84 14.91 21.70
CA GLN A 560 -12.15 16.15 22.41
C GLN A 560 -10.98 17.13 22.43
N GLN A 561 -9.75 16.63 22.57
CA GLN A 561 -8.53 17.45 22.51
C GLN A 561 -8.34 18.11 21.14
N LEU A 562 -8.73 17.45 20.04
CA LEU A 562 -8.66 18.05 18.70
C LEU A 562 -9.53 19.32 18.54
N LEU A 563 -10.53 19.51 19.42
CA LEU A 563 -11.40 20.68 19.44
C LEU A 563 -10.83 21.84 20.27
N THR A 564 -9.71 21.63 20.98
CA THR A 564 -9.07 22.68 21.78
C THR A 564 -7.90 23.31 21.02
N LEU A 565 -7.57 24.55 21.36
CA LEU A 565 -6.47 25.28 20.72
C LEU A 565 -5.13 24.52 20.84
N ASP A 566 -4.82 24.03 22.04
CA ASP A 566 -3.55 23.33 22.31
C ASP A 566 -3.51 21.94 21.67
N GLY A 567 -4.63 21.21 21.67
CA GLY A 567 -4.70 19.84 21.16
C GLY A 567 -4.95 19.74 19.66
N GLY A 568 -5.55 20.77 19.05
CA GLY A 568 -5.89 20.82 17.64
C GLY A 568 -4.75 21.27 16.72
N GLY A 569 -3.60 21.69 17.25
CA GLY A 569 -2.45 22.10 16.43
C GLY A 569 -2.75 23.27 15.46
N GLY A 570 -3.79 24.06 15.74
CA GLY A 570 -4.35 25.11 14.86
C GLY A 570 -5.34 24.65 13.79
N LEU A 571 -5.69 23.36 13.77
CA LEU A 571 -6.81 22.84 12.99
C LEU A 571 -8.11 22.81 13.81
N ASP A 572 -8.07 23.26 15.07
CA ASP A 572 -9.20 23.22 16.03
C ASP A 572 -10.48 23.83 15.44
N LYS A 573 -10.39 25.00 14.79
CA LYS A 573 -11.56 25.62 14.12
C LYS A 573 -12.11 24.79 12.96
N LEU A 574 -11.25 24.14 12.17
CA LEU A 574 -11.68 23.26 11.09
C LEU A 574 -12.38 22.00 11.63
N VAL A 575 -11.84 21.44 12.72
CA VAL A 575 -12.42 20.29 13.42
C VAL A 575 -13.75 20.69 14.08
N GLU A 576 -13.82 21.88 14.69
CA GLU A 576 -15.01 22.44 15.35
C GLU A 576 -16.18 22.58 14.39
N ASN A 577 -15.92 23.09 13.17
CA ASN A 577 -16.93 23.19 12.10
C ASN A 577 -17.56 21.83 11.75
N ARG A 578 -16.91 20.74 12.14
CA ARG A 578 -17.34 19.36 11.91
C ARG A 578 -17.56 18.58 13.19
N ARG A 579 -17.69 19.22 14.36
CA ARG A 579 -17.82 18.58 15.69
C ARG A 579 -18.76 17.36 15.72
N LYS A 580 -19.91 17.43 15.03
CA LYS A 580 -20.91 16.33 14.96
C LYS A 580 -20.42 15.08 14.20
N ALA A 581 -19.37 15.22 13.40
CA ALA A 581 -18.76 14.20 12.57
C ALA A 581 -17.30 13.92 13.00
N VAL A 582 -16.97 14.19 14.27
CA VAL A 582 -15.69 13.81 14.88
C VAL A 582 -15.95 12.68 15.88
N PHE A 583 -15.25 11.55 15.71
CA PHE A 583 -15.43 10.38 16.56
C PHE A 583 -14.10 9.88 17.09
N GLY A 584 -14.08 9.47 18.35
CA GLY A 584 -12.95 8.77 18.95
C GLY A 584 -13.18 7.27 18.96
N ILE A 585 -12.35 6.52 18.24
CA ILE A 585 -12.34 5.05 18.27
C ILE A 585 -11.09 4.65 19.07
N SER A 586 -11.30 4.19 20.31
CA SER A 586 -10.20 3.74 21.16
C SER A 586 -9.47 2.57 20.51
N ASN A 587 -8.13 2.63 20.50
CA ASN A 587 -7.29 1.50 20.12
C ASN A 587 -7.63 0.27 20.98
N GLY A 588 -8.31 -0.70 20.38
CA GLY A 588 -8.59 -1.98 21.04
C GLY A 588 -7.32 -2.82 21.04
N ILE A 589 -6.91 -3.30 22.21
CA ILE A 589 -5.87 -4.33 22.30
C ILE A 589 -6.53 -5.67 21.98
N ASP A 590 -5.95 -6.44 21.05
CA ASP A 590 -6.37 -7.82 20.84
C ASP A 590 -6.13 -8.62 22.11
N GLN A 591 -7.21 -8.96 22.81
CA GLN A 591 -7.14 -9.69 24.08
C GLN A 591 -6.48 -11.06 23.90
N LYS A 592 -6.58 -11.68 22.72
CA LYS A 592 -5.97 -12.99 22.46
C LYS A 592 -4.45 -12.89 22.34
N SER A 593 -3.95 -11.93 21.55
CA SER A 593 -2.52 -11.63 21.47
C SER A 593 -1.94 -11.14 22.81
N LEU A 594 -2.67 -10.30 23.54
CA LEU A 594 -2.26 -9.85 24.88
C LEU A 594 -2.18 -11.02 25.86
N ARG A 595 -3.20 -11.89 25.91
CA ARG A 595 -3.17 -13.11 26.75
C ARG A 595 -2.02 -14.03 26.33
N SER A 596 -1.79 -14.24 25.04
CA SER A 596 -0.65 -15.06 24.56
C SER A 596 0.70 -14.47 24.98
N THR A 597 0.84 -13.14 24.92
CA THR A 597 2.05 -12.43 25.34
C THR A 597 2.25 -12.51 26.86
N ILE A 598 1.18 -12.29 27.65
CA ILE A 598 1.20 -12.45 29.11
C ILE A 598 1.52 -13.89 29.49
N VAL A 599 0.98 -14.90 28.79
CA VAL A 599 1.29 -16.31 29.03
C VAL A 599 2.74 -16.64 28.64
N LYS A 600 3.29 -16.07 27.55
CA LYS A 600 4.72 -16.23 27.21
C LYS A 600 5.65 -15.59 28.24
N ILE A 601 5.28 -14.42 28.77
CA ILE A 601 6.02 -13.73 29.85
C ILE A 601 5.91 -14.51 31.16
N GLY A 602 4.68 -14.91 31.51
CA GLY A 602 4.37 -15.70 32.70
C GLY A 602 5.02 -17.08 32.66
N GLY A 603 5.10 -17.74 31.51
CA GLY A 603 5.77 -19.03 31.33
C GLY A 603 7.28 -18.99 31.55
N LYS A 604 7.93 -17.83 31.40
CA LYS A 604 9.35 -17.66 31.81
C LYS A 604 9.52 -17.49 33.32
N ASN A 605 8.50 -16.97 34.03
CA ASN A 605 8.52 -16.78 35.48
C ASN A 605 7.92 -17.96 36.27
N LEU A 606 7.01 -18.73 35.66
CA LEU A 606 6.46 -19.98 36.19
C LEU A 606 7.40 -21.18 36.03
N ALA A 607 8.48 -21.05 35.26
CA ALA A 607 9.56 -22.06 35.20
C ALA A 607 10.58 -21.92 36.34
N LYS A 608 10.42 -20.91 37.21
CA LYS A 608 11.25 -20.66 38.40
C LYS A 608 10.48 -20.81 39.73
N LEU A 609 9.22 -21.19 39.66
CA LEU A 609 8.40 -21.69 40.77
C LEU A 609 8.15 -23.17 40.52
#